data_AF-A0A1R3KM20-F1
#
_entry.id   AF-A0A1R3KM20-F1
#
_cell.length_a   1.000
_cell.length_b   1.000
_cell.length_c   1.000
_cell.angle_alpha   90.00
_cell.angle_beta   90.00
_cell.angle_gamma   90.00
#
_symmetry.space_group_name_H-M   'P 1'
#
loop_
_entity.id
_entity.type
_entity.pdbx_description
1 polymer ?
#
loop_
_entity_poly.entity_id
_entity_poly.type
_entity_poly.pdbx_seq_one_letter_code
_entity_poly.pdbx_strand_id
1 'polypeptide(L)'
;MRKMLPTFLKPEALQGYIGMMDVIAQRHFEDSWQGKEEITVFPLAKGYTFWVACKVFLSMEDPAQISKFSQTFNDLASGIFSIPINLPGTPFRRGIKASEMVRKELMAIIKQRKIDLAQGNVAPNQDILSHMLLATNENGQFLNELNIADKVLGLLIGGYDTATASITFIVRY
;
A
#
# COMPACT_ATOMS: atom_id res chain seq x y z
N MET A 1 -6.89 0.00 14.53
CA MET A 1 -7.45 0.60 13.28
C MET A 1 -8.22 1.86 13.60
N ARG A 2 -9.47 1.81 14.08
CA ARG A 2 -10.30 3.01 14.31
C ARG A 2 -9.67 4.09 15.22
N LYS A 3 -8.93 3.68 16.26
CA LYS A 3 -8.19 4.60 17.14
C LYS A 3 -6.80 5.03 16.62
N MET A 4 -6.24 4.29 15.64
CA MET A 4 -4.87 4.51 15.14
C MET A 4 -4.82 5.34 13.86
N LEU A 5 -5.83 5.20 12.99
CA LEU A 5 -5.87 5.93 11.72
C LEU A 5 -5.94 7.46 11.89
N PRO A 6 -6.69 8.02 12.86
CA PRO A 6 -6.73 9.46 13.04
C PRO A 6 -5.35 10.09 13.28
N THR A 7 -4.44 9.39 13.96
CA THR A 7 -3.06 9.85 14.18
C THR A 7 -2.23 9.95 12.90
N PHE A 8 -2.55 9.18 11.86
CA PHE A 8 -1.85 9.18 10.56
C PHE A 8 -2.49 10.06 9.51
N LEU A 9 -3.79 10.31 9.66
CA LEU A 9 -4.57 11.12 8.73
C LEU A 9 -4.86 12.52 9.30
N LYS A 10 -4.24 12.89 10.43
CA LYS A 10 -4.31 14.25 10.97
C LYS A 10 -3.54 15.23 10.06
N PRO A 11 -3.92 16.51 10.02
CA PRO A 11 -3.32 17.49 9.13
C PRO A 11 -1.78 17.53 9.18
N GLU A 12 -1.18 17.45 10.37
CA GLU A 12 0.27 17.52 10.54
C GLU A 12 0.99 16.30 9.93
N ALA A 13 0.38 15.11 10.05
CA ALA A 13 0.93 13.90 9.44
C ALA A 13 0.81 13.95 7.92
N LEU A 14 -0.34 14.43 7.40
CA LEU A 14 -0.57 14.60 5.97
C LEU A 14 0.39 15.61 5.33
N GLN A 15 0.67 16.72 6.02
CA GLN A 15 1.67 17.70 5.58
C GLN A 15 3.06 17.06 5.39
N GLY A 16 3.44 16.15 6.29
CA GLY A 16 4.69 15.39 6.19
C GLY A 16 4.78 14.51 4.94
N TYR A 17 3.66 14.10 4.36
CA TYR A 17 3.66 13.28 3.14
C TYR A 17 3.81 14.10 1.85
N ILE A 18 3.54 15.40 1.87
CA ILE A 18 3.50 16.24 0.65
C ILE A 18 4.81 16.17 -0.13
N GLY A 19 5.95 16.39 0.53
CA GLY A 19 7.25 16.40 -0.16
C GLY A 19 7.59 15.05 -0.80
N MET A 20 7.25 13.95 -0.14
CA MET A 20 7.43 12.61 -0.71
C MET A 20 6.47 12.35 -1.88
N MET A 21 5.20 12.78 -1.78
CA MET A 21 4.23 12.61 -2.86
C MET A 21 4.63 13.41 -4.10
N ASP A 22 5.18 14.61 -3.92
CA ASP A 22 5.68 15.48 -4.98
C ASP A 22 6.87 14.85 -5.72
N VAL A 23 7.87 14.33 -4.99
CA VAL A 23 9.00 13.62 -5.59
C VAL A 23 8.54 12.40 -6.40
N ILE A 24 7.59 11.62 -5.87
CA ILE A 24 7.03 10.46 -6.59
C ILE A 24 6.26 10.92 -7.84
N ALA A 25 5.51 12.01 -7.76
CA ALA A 25 4.76 12.55 -8.88
C ALA A 25 5.69 13.04 -10.00
N GLN A 26 6.74 13.79 -9.67
CA GLN A 26 7.73 14.27 -10.63
C GLN A 26 8.37 13.10 -11.40
N ARG A 27 8.88 12.10 -10.68
CA ARG A 27 9.44 10.88 -11.30
C ARG A 27 8.41 10.16 -12.17
N HIS A 28 7.16 10.06 -11.71
CA HIS A 28 6.10 9.44 -12.49
C HIS A 28 5.85 10.17 -13.83
N PHE A 29 5.83 11.51 -13.81
CA PHE A 29 5.68 12.30 -15.04
C PHE A 29 6.88 12.16 -15.97
N GLU A 30 8.10 12.23 -15.43
CA GLU A 30 9.34 12.05 -16.19
C GLU A 30 9.40 10.68 -16.88
N ASP A 31 9.15 9.60 -16.13
CA ASP A 31 9.31 8.23 -16.64
C ASP A 31 8.16 7.81 -17.57
N SER A 32 6.94 8.28 -17.29
CA SER A 32 5.73 7.70 -17.88
C SER A 32 4.93 8.62 -18.78
N TRP A 33 5.13 9.94 -18.73
CA TRP A 33 4.33 10.92 -19.48
C TRP A 33 5.17 11.70 -20.49
N GLN A 34 6.37 12.15 -20.09
CA GLN A 34 7.21 12.99 -20.94
C GLN A 34 7.57 12.31 -22.26
N GLY A 35 7.53 13.09 -23.35
CA GLY A 35 7.90 12.62 -24.69
C GLY A 35 6.90 11.70 -25.38
N LYS A 36 5.72 11.44 -24.78
CA LYS A 36 4.67 10.61 -25.38
C LYS A 36 3.57 11.49 -25.97
N GLU A 37 3.18 11.19 -27.22
CA GLU A 37 2.05 11.87 -27.88
C GLU A 37 0.70 11.44 -27.30
N GLU A 38 0.59 10.17 -26.90
CA GLU A 38 -0.62 9.59 -26.31
C GLU A 38 -0.26 8.73 -25.09
N ILE A 39 -1.11 8.79 -24.07
CA ILE A 39 -0.98 7.98 -22.85
C ILE A 39 -2.33 7.40 -22.43
N THR A 40 -2.30 6.23 -21.80
CA THR A 40 -3.46 5.67 -21.11
C THR A 40 -3.36 6.00 -19.63
N VAL A 41 -4.20 6.91 -19.13
CA VAL A 41 -4.08 7.47 -17.77
C VAL A 41 -4.34 6.43 -16.68
N PHE A 42 -5.36 5.57 -16.82
CA PHE A 42 -5.77 4.67 -15.74
C PHE A 42 -4.64 3.72 -15.26
N PRO A 43 -3.94 2.98 -16.13
CA PRO A 43 -2.79 2.16 -15.72
C PRO A 43 -1.67 2.98 -15.05
N LEU A 44 -1.41 4.20 -15.53
CA LEU A 44 -0.37 5.08 -14.99
C LEU A 44 -0.74 5.59 -13.59
N ALA A 45 -1.97 6.10 -13.43
CA ALA A 45 -2.50 6.52 -12.14
C ALA A 45 -2.52 5.36 -11.13
N LYS A 46 -2.80 4.14 -11.59
CA LYS A 46 -2.76 2.93 -10.76
C LYS A 46 -1.35 2.64 -10.23
N GLY A 47 -0.34 2.70 -11.09
CA GLY A 47 1.05 2.54 -10.69
C GLY A 47 1.51 3.63 -9.71
N TYR A 48 1.19 4.89 -10.01
CA TYR A 48 1.51 6.04 -9.17
C TYR A 48 0.92 5.92 -7.76
N THR A 49 -0.40 5.70 -7.66
CA THR A 49 -1.07 5.63 -6.35
C THR A 49 -0.64 4.41 -5.54
N PHE A 50 -0.36 3.28 -6.20
CA PHE A 50 0.18 2.11 -5.53
C PHE A 50 1.56 2.38 -4.94
N TRP A 51 2.44 3.08 -5.69
CA TRP A 51 3.74 3.50 -5.19
C TRP A 51 3.60 4.42 -3.98
N VAL A 52 2.77 5.46 -4.07
CA VAL A 52 2.49 6.37 -2.94
C VAL A 52 2.00 5.59 -1.72
N ALA A 53 1.05 4.66 -1.89
CA ALA A 53 0.53 3.85 -0.79
C ALA A 53 1.62 2.96 -0.15
N CYS A 54 2.46 2.30 -0.95
CA CYS A 54 3.56 1.49 -0.45
C CYS A 54 4.59 2.33 0.32
N LYS A 55 4.89 3.53 -0.17
CA LYS A 55 5.82 4.43 0.50
C LYS A 55 5.24 4.96 1.82
N VAL A 56 3.99 5.41 1.85
CA VAL A 56 3.34 5.97 3.06
C VAL A 56 3.13 4.91 4.14
N PHE A 57 2.72 3.69 3.76
CA PHE A 57 2.36 2.65 4.73
C PHE A 57 3.53 1.75 5.14
N LEU A 58 4.50 1.54 4.25
CA LEU A 58 5.58 0.56 4.43
C LEU A 58 6.99 1.14 4.26
N SER A 59 7.15 2.43 3.94
CA SER A 59 8.44 3.02 3.55
C SER A 59 9.15 2.24 2.43
N MET A 60 8.40 1.61 1.53
CA MET A 60 8.98 0.88 0.42
C MET A 60 9.49 1.86 -0.65
N GLU A 61 10.73 1.67 -1.10
CA GLU A 61 11.41 2.57 -2.05
C GLU A 61 11.83 1.91 -3.34
N ASP A 62 12.17 0.62 -3.31
CA ASP A 62 12.66 -0.09 -4.48
C ASP A 62 11.55 -0.25 -5.54
N PRO A 63 11.68 0.38 -6.73
CA PRO A 63 10.67 0.29 -7.78
C PRO A 63 10.44 -1.14 -8.26
N ALA A 64 11.46 -2.00 -8.24
CA ALA A 64 11.33 -3.40 -8.65
C ALA A 64 10.47 -4.19 -7.65
N GLN A 65 10.70 -3.99 -6.35
CA GLN A 65 9.86 -4.55 -5.30
C GLN A 65 8.42 -4.05 -5.40
N ILE A 66 8.21 -2.75 -5.59
CA ILE A 66 6.87 -2.14 -5.70
C ILE A 66 6.12 -2.71 -6.92
N SER A 67 6.79 -2.83 -8.07
CA SER A 67 6.19 -3.36 -9.30
C SER A 67 5.72 -4.82 -9.12
N LYS A 68 6.59 -5.68 -8.55
CA LYS A 68 6.24 -7.07 -8.24
C LYS A 68 5.07 -7.15 -7.25
N PHE A 69 5.08 -6.29 -6.24
CA PHE A 69 4.03 -6.23 -5.23
C PHE A 69 2.69 -5.79 -5.84
N SER A 70 2.71 -4.80 -6.75
CA SER A 70 1.54 -4.29 -7.47
C SER A 70 0.84 -5.35 -8.31
N GLN A 71 1.61 -6.18 -9.03
CA GLN A 71 1.03 -7.25 -9.85
C GLN A 71 0.20 -8.23 -9.00
N THR A 72 0.76 -8.66 -7.87
CA THR A 72 0.07 -9.57 -6.94
C THR A 72 -1.16 -8.90 -6.32
N PHE A 73 -1.08 -7.60 -6.01
CA PHE A 73 -2.20 -6.84 -5.49
C PHE A 73 -3.35 -6.69 -6.48
N ASN A 74 -3.06 -6.56 -7.78
CA ASN A 74 -4.09 -6.47 -8.81
C ASN A 74 -4.94 -7.75 -8.86
N ASP A 75 -4.31 -8.91 -8.77
CA ASP A 75 -5.02 -10.20 -8.69
C ASP A 75 -5.88 -10.30 -7.43
N LEU A 76 -5.36 -9.82 -6.30
CA LEU A 76 -6.08 -9.75 -5.03
C LEU A 76 -7.33 -8.86 -5.15
N ALA A 77 -7.18 -7.63 -5.62
CA ALA A 77 -8.27 -6.68 -5.78
C ALA A 77 -9.34 -7.19 -6.75
N SER A 78 -8.92 -7.86 -7.83
CA SER A 78 -9.86 -8.49 -8.77
C SER A 78 -10.74 -9.57 -8.11
N GLY A 79 -10.23 -10.24 -7.07
CA GLY A 79 -11.00 -11.20 -6.30
C GLY A 79 -12.02 -10.58 -5.36
N ILE A 80 -11.73 -9.41 -4.78
CA ILE A 80 -12.61 -8.73 -3.81
C ILE A 80 -13.94 -8.32 -4.44
N PHE A 81 -13.89 -7.78 -5.67
CA PHE A 81 -15.08 -7.31 -6.38
C PHE A 81 -15.72 -8.38 -7.28
N SER A 82 -15.31 -9.64 -7.15
CA SER A 82 -15.81 -10.74 -7.98
C SER A 82 -16.94 -11.52 -7.31
N ILE A 83 -17.67 -12.29 -8.10
CA ILE A 83 -18.63 -13.27 -7.59
C ILE A 83 -17.84 -14.33 -6.78
N PRO A 84 -18.25 -14.66 -5.54
CA PRO A 84 -17.49 -15.51 -4.61
C PRO A 84 -17.55 -17.01 -4.97
N ILE A 85 -17.20 -17.37 -6.20
CA ILE A 85 -17.18 -18.73 -6.72
C ILE A 85 -15.73 -19.22 -6.73
N ASN A 86 -15.41 -20.19 -5.86
CA ASN A 86 -14.06 -20.72 -5.70
C ASN A 86 -13.77 -21.88 -6.68
N LEU A 87 -13.75 -21.58 -7.98
CA LEU A 87 -13.43 -22.55 -9.03
C LEU A 87 -12.11 -22.19 -9.75
N PRO A 88 -11.38 -23.18 -10.32
CA PRO A 88 -10.20 -22.90 -11.15
C PRO A 88 -10.52 -21.87 -12.25
N GLY A 89 -9.61 -20.91 -12.47
CA GLY A 89 -9.78 -19.85 -13.48
C GLY A 89 -10.65 -18.65 -13.05
N THR A 90 -11.39 -18.74 -11.95
CA THR A 90 -12.20 -17.61 -11.47
C THR A 90 -11.34 -16.49 -10.85
N PRO A 91 -11.78 -15.21 -10.93
CA PRO A 91 -11.13 -14.11 -10.23
C PRO A 91 -11.07 -14.34 -8.72
N PHE A 92 -12.13 -14.90 -8.11
CA PHE A 92 -12.17 -15.19 -6.68
C PHE A 92 -11.06 -16.18 -6.26
N ARG A 93 -10.89 -17.28 -7.00
CA ARG A 93 -9.79 -18.25 -6.74
C ARG A 93 -8.41 -17.62 -6.93
N ARG A 94 -8.23 -16.75 -7.93
CA ARG A 94 -6.97 -15.99 -8.10
C ARG A 94 -6.73 -15.04 -6.94
N GLY A 95 -7.75 -14.31 -6.50
CA GLY A 95 -7.68 -13.38 -5.38
C GLY A 95 -7.32 -14.07 -4.06
N ILE A 96 -7.86 -15.26 -3.79
CA ILE A 96 -7.46 -16.06 -2.62
C ILE A 96 -5.95 -16.37 -2.67
N LYS A 97 -5.45 -16.92 -3.79
CA LYS A 97 -4.02 -17.22 -3.94
C LYS A 97 -3.14 -15.97 -3.83
N ALA A 98 -3.58 -14.87 -4.43
CA ALA A 98 -2.91 -13.58 -4.35
C ALA A 98 -2.86 -13.06 -2.90
N SER A 99 -3.93 -13.24 -2.13
CA SER A 99 -3.96 -12.87 -0.72
C SER A 99 -2.96 -13.66 0.13
N GLU A 100 -2.74 -14.94 -0.15
CA GLU A 100 -1.74 -15.76 0.52
C GLU A 100 -0.31 -15.27 0.20
N MET A 101 -0.04 -14.95 -1.08
CA MET A 101 1.25 -14.42 -1.51
C MET A 101 1.54 -13.05 -0.89
N VAL A 102 0.58 -12.12 -0.95
CA VAL A 102 0.70 -10.79 -0.34
C VAL A 102 0.89 -10.88 1.16
N ARG A 103 0.14 -11.74 1.87
CA ARG A 103 0.33 -11.96 3.31
C ARG A 103 1.74 -12.47 3.61
N LYS A 104 2.28 -13.39 2.81
CA LYS A 104 3.65 -13.90 2.98
C LYS A 104 4.70 -12.79 2.83
N GLU A 105 4.55 -11.93 1.83
CA GLU A 105 5.47 -10.80 1.60
C GLU A 105 5.35 -9.74 2.72
N LEU A 106 4.13 -9.39 3.14
CA LEU A 106 3.89 -8.50 4.27
C LEU A 106 4.51 -9.05 5.56
N MET A 107 4.39 -10.35 5.81
CA MET A 107 5.01 -10.99 6.98
C MET A 107 6.54 -10.89 6.95
N ALA A 108 7.16 -10.98 5.77
CA ALA A 108 8.61 -10.77 5.65
C ALA A 108 9.00 -9.31 5.96
N ILE A 109 8.24 -8.34 5.40
CA ILE A 109 8.45 -6.90 5.67
C ILE A 109 8.26 -6.60 7.16
N ILE A 110 7.22 -7.13 7.80
CA ILE A 110 6.95 -6.97 9.23
C ILE A 110 8.11 -7.50 10.07
N LYS A 111 8.61 -8.70 9.78
CA LYS A 111 9.73 -9.30 10.51
C LYS A 111 11.01 -8.48 10.38
N GLN A 112 11.34 -8.06 9.15
CA GLN A 112 12.50 -7.20 8.92
C GLN A 112 12.35 -5.89 9.70
N ARG A 113 11.17 -5.26 9.63
CA ARG A 113 10.92 -4.00 10.33
C ARG A 113 11.08 -4.11 11.85
N LYS A 114 10.68 -5.23 12.46
CA LYS A 114 10.89 -5.47 13.90
C LYS A 114 12.37 -5.51 14.25
N ILE A 115 13.19 -6.12 13.41
CA ILE A 115 14.65 -6.18 13.59
C ILE A 115 15.23 -4.76 13.50
N ASP A 116 14.83 -4.00 12.49
CA ASP A 116 15.33 -2.65 12.27
C ASP A 116 14.96 -1.70 13.43
N LEU A 117 13.74 -1.82 13.97
CA LEU A 117 13.30 -1.09 15.17
C LEU A 117 14.12 -1.46 16.41
N ALA A 118 14.38 -2.75 16.62
CA ALA A 118 15.16 -3.23 17.76
C ALA A 118 16.62 -2.79 17.70
N GLN A 119 17.16 -2.62 16.49
CA GLN A 119 18.53 -2.13 16.25
C GLN A 119 18.63 -0.60 16.22
N GLY A 120 17.51 0.13 16.27
CA GLY A 120 17.49 1.59 16.17
C GLY A 120 17.76 2.14 14.76
N ASN A 121 17.70 1.29 13.72
CA ASN A 121 17.90 1.69 12.33
C ASN A 121 16.69 2.43 11.75
N VAL A 122 15.52 2.28 12.37
CA VAL A 122 14.25 2.87 11.94
C VAL A 122 13.59 3.58 13.12
N ALA A 123 13.05 4.77 12.88
CA ALA A 123 12.31 5.50 13.89
C ALA A 123 10.92 4.87 14.15
N PRO A 124 10.43 4.87 15.41
CA PRO A 124 9.07 4.44 15.78
C PRO A 124 7.92 5.05 14.95
N ASN A 125 8.11 6.28 14.47
CA ASN A 125 7.13 7.07 13.74
C ASN A 125 7.42 7.15 12.23
N GLN A 126 8.34 6.36 11.70
CA GLN A 126 8.74 6.42 10.29
C GLN A 126 7.57 6.17 9.33
N ASP A 127 6.74 5.17 9.61
CA ASP A 127 5.53 4.88 8.84
C ASP A 127 4.46 4.19 9.71
N ILE A 128 3.32 3.88 9.09
CA ILE A 128 2.21 3.21 9.75
C ILE A 128 2.62 1.84 10.28
N LEU A 129 3.43 1.07 9.55
CA LEU A 129 3.89 -0.25 9.98
C LEU A 129 4.71 -0.16 11.28
N SER A 130 5.70 0.73 11.34
CA SER A 130 6.53 0.92 12.55
C SER A 130 5.68 1.20 13.78
N HIS A 131 4.68 2.07 13.64
CA HIS A 131 3.77 2.38 14.73
C HIS A 131 2.83 1.23 15.05
N MET A 132 2.37 0.44 14.07
CA MET A 132 1.54 -0.74 14.34
C MET A 132 2.28 -1.78 15.18
N LEU A 133 3.60 -1.89 15.00
CA LEU A 133 4.43 -2.81 15.78
C LEU A 133 4.61 -2.38 17.23
N LEU A 134 4.49 -1.08 17.51
CA LEU A 134 4.63 -0.52 18.85
C LEU A 134 3.27 -0.26 19.52
N ALA A 135 2.17 -0.37 18.78
CA ALA A 135 0.83 -0.16 19.29
C ALA A 135 0.33 -1.35 20.11
N THR A 136 -0.30 -1.05 21.23
CA THR A 136 -0.99 -2.02 22.08
C THR A 136 -2.51 -1.95 21.92
N ASN A 137 -3.18 -3.06 22.17
CA ASN A 137 -4.64 -3.12 22.25
C ASN A 137 -5.14 -2.58 23.60
N GLU A 138 -6.46 -2.63 23.81
CA GLU A 138 -7.10 -2.10 25.04
C GLU A 138 -6.65 -2.84 26.31
N ASN A 139 -6.11 -4.04 26.17
CA ASN A 139 -5.56 -4.85 27.25
C ASN A 139 -4.04 -4.66 27.43
N GLY A 140 -3.43 -3.69 26.74
CA GLY A 140 -1.99 -3.43 26.79
C GLY A 140 -1.13 -4.44 26.00
N GLN A 141 -1.73 -5.34 25.22
CA GLN A 141 -0.99 -6.36 24.45
C GLN A 141 -0.66 -5.85 23.04
N PHE A 142 0.56 -6.13 22.57
CA PHE A 142 0.96 -5.83 21.20
C PHE A 142 0.10 -6.57 20.17
N LEU A 143 -0.08 -5.95 19.00
CA LEU A 143 -0.73 -6.61 17.87
C LEU A 143 0.12 -7.77 17.36
N ASN A 144 -0.51 -8.92 17.13
CA ASN A 144 0.17 -10.03 16.47
C ASN A 144 0.48 -9.68 14.99
N GLU A 145 1.53 -10.29 14.44
CA GLU A 145 2.04 -9.96 13.10
C GLU A 145 0.99 -10.18 12.00
N LEU A 146 0.17 -11.21 12.12
CA LEU A 146 -0.89 -11.51 11.14
C LEU A 146 -1.99 -10.44 11.14
N ASN A 147 -2.37 -9.94 12.31
CA ASN A 147 -3.31 -8.83 12.46
C ASN A 147 -2.73 -7.52 11.91
N ILE A 148 -1.41 -7.32 12.01
CA ILE A 148 -0.74 -6.16 11.40
C ILE A 148 -0.76 -6.30 9.89
N ALA A 149 -0.40 -7.47 9.35
CA ALA A 149 -0.46 -7.74 7.91
C ALA A 149 -1.86 -7.47 7.34
N ASP A 150 -2.91 -7.92 8.02
CA ASP A 150 -4.30 -7.73 7.57
C ASP A 150 -4.74 -6.27 7.57
N LYS A 151 -4.25 -5.48 8.53
CA LYS A 151 -4.54 -4.04 8.61
C LYS A 151 -3.80 -3.29 7.51
N VAL A 152 -2.52 -3.59 7.30
CA VAL A 152 -1.71 -2.99 6.22
C VAL A 152 -2.32 -3.34 4.86
N LEU A 153 -2.72 -4.60 4.66
CA LEU A 153 -3.40 -5.03 3.46
C LEU A 153 -4.67 -4.21 3.19
N GLY A 154 -5.53 -4.06 4.20
CA GLY A 154 -6.73 -3.24 4.09
C GLY A 154 -6.45 -1.77 3.76
N LEU A 155 -5.38 -1.20 4.31
CA LEU A 155 -4.97 0.18 4.03
C LEU A 155 -4.46 0.35 2.60
N LEU A 156 -3.64 -0.59 2.11
CA LEU A 156 -3.17 -0.57 0.73
C LEU A 156 -4.36 -0.60 -0.24
N ILE A 157 -5.28 -1.57 -0.09
CA ILE A 157 -6.48 -1.69 -0.93
C ILE A 157 -7.29 -0.39 -0.92
N GLY A 158 -7.57 0.16 0.27
CA GLY A 158 -8.36 1.38 0.39
C GLY A 158 -7.66 2.62 -0.18
N GLY A 159 -6.34 2.67 -0.10
CA GLY A 159 -5.53 3.83 -0.47
C GLY A 159 -5.27 3.97 -1.97
N TYR A 160 -5.07 2.88 -2.72
CA TYR A 160 -4.65 3.00 -4.12
C TYR A 160 -5.80 2.93 -5.13
N ASP A 161 -6.76 2.00 -5.01
CA ASP A 161 -7.81 1.81 -6.04
C ASP A 161 -8.75 3.02 -6.13
N THR A 162 -9.13 3.61 -4.99
CA THR A 162 -10.02 4.77 -4.94
C THR A 162 -9.34 6.02 -5.53
N ALA A 163 -8.09 6.28 -5.12
CA ALA A 163 -7.29 7.39 -5.63
C ALA A 163 -7.02 7.24 -7.14
N THR A 164 -6.78 6.01 -7.62
CA THR A 164 -6.61 5.72 -9.06
C THR A 164 -7.82 6.18 -9.84
N ALA A 165 -9.02 5.80 -9.40
CA ALA A 165 -10.26 6.19 -10.06
C ALA A 165 -10.43 7.71 -10.04
N SER A 166 -10.23 8.37 -8.89
CA SER A 166 -10.33 9.83 -8.76
C SER A 166 -9.39 10.57 -9.72
N ILE A 167 -8.10 10.21 -9.76
CA ILE A 167 -7.12 10.83 -10.66
C ILE A 167 -7.53 10.61 -12.12
N THR A 168 -7.92 9.39 -12.47
CA THR A 168 -8.35 9.05 -13.84
C THR A 168 -9.53 9.91 -14.29
N PHE A 169 -10.52 10.11 -13.42
CA PHE A 169 -11.65 10.98 -13.73
C PHE A 169 -11.27 12.45 -13.80
N ILE A 170 -10.41 12.95 -12.90
CA ILE A 170 -9.94 14.33 -12.93
C ILE A 170 -9.23 14.65 -14.24
N VAL A 171 -8.38 13.76 -14.75
CA VAL A 171 -7.66 14.00 -16.01
C VAL A 171 -8.57 13.87 -17.24
N ARG A 172 -9.64 13.09 -17.13
CA ARG A 172 -10.61 12.90 -18.22
C ARG A 172 -11.49 14.14 -18.45
N TYR A 173 -11.77 14.92 -17.40
CA TYR A 173 -12.65 16.10 -17.43
C TYR A 173 -11.86 17.39 -17.45
#